data_AF-A0A7C1UMA7-F1
#
_entry.id   AF-A0A7C1UMA7-F1
#
_cell.length_a   1.000
_cell.length_b   1.000
_cell.length_c   1.000
_cell.angle_alpha   90.00
_cell.angle_beta   90.00
_cell.angle_gamma   90.00
#
_symmetry.space_group_name_H-M   'P 1'
#
loop_
_entity.id
_entity.type
_entity.pdbx_description
1 polymer ?
#
loop_
_entity_poly.entity_id
_entity_poly.type
_entity_poly.pdbx_seq_one_letter_code
_entity_poly.pdbx_strand_id
1 'polypeptide(L)'
;MKITLNWLKEHLDTTATLDEISERLTMLGLEVDAIEDRAKGLDGFVVGEVVAAVKHPDADKLQICTVDAGSGTLDVVCGAANARVGLKGVFAASGSYIPGLDVTLKKAKIRGVESNGMLLSEREMGLSDEHEGIVELPTDAPVGAPAIDVMGLGDPIIDIAMTPNR
;
A
#
# COMPACT_ATOMS: atom_id res chain seq x y z
N MET A 1 14.03 6.60 18.02
CA MET A 1 14.10 5.12 17.88
C MET A 1 12.73 4.70 17.48
N LYS A 2 12.59 4.00 16.35
CA LYS A 2 11.29 3.60 15.81
C LYS A 2 10.98 2.14 16.14
N ILE A 3 9.80 1.90 16.70
CA ILE A 3 9.27 0.55 16.99
C ILE A 3 7.81 0.49 16.57
N THR A 4 7.30 -0.72 16.29
CA THR A 4 5.87 -0.90 16.02
C THR A 4 5.11 -1.36 17.27
N LEU A 5 3.81 -1.09 17.32
CA LEU A 5 2.99 -1.44 18.48
C LEU A 5 2.85 -2.95 18.65
N ASN A 6 2.63 -3.71 17.57
CA ASN A 6 2.50 -5.16 17.68
C ASN A 6 3.80 -5.81 18.15
N TRP A 7 4.95 -5.38 17.60
CA TRP A 7 6.24 -5.88 18.07
C TRP A 7 6.45 -5.60 19.55
N LEU A 8 6.11 -4.40 20.03
CA LEU A 8 6.19 -4.08 21.46
C LEU A 8 5.29 -5.00 22.31
N LYS A 9 4.09 -5.31 21.83
CA LYS A 9 3.14 -6.22 22.51
C LYS A 9 3.58 -7.68 22.50
N GLU A 10 4.40 -8.13 21.56
CA GLU A 10 5.02 -9.48 21.63
C GLU A 10 5.93 -9.63 22.85
N HIS A 11 6.42 -8.51 23.39
CA HIS A 11 7.30 -8.48 24.56
C HIS A 11 6.60 -8.01 25.86
N LEU A 12 5.30 -7.68 25.81
CA LEU A 12 4.54 -7.15 26.93
C LEU A 12 3.17 -7.83 27.06
N ASP A 13 2.87 -8.40 28.23
CA ASP A 13 1.51 -8.84 28.54
C ASP A 13 0.66 -7.62 28.97
N THR A 14 -0.12 -7.08 28.04
CA THR A 14 -0.92 -5.87 28.26
C THR A 14 -2.13 -5.76 27.33
N THR A 15 -3.20 -5.14 27.83
CA THR A 15 -4.36 -4.72 27.04
C THR A 15 -4.36 -3.22 26.75
N ALA A 16 -3.28 -2.51 27.09
CA ALA A 16 -3.19 -1.07 26.93
C ALA A 16 -3.30 -0.65 25.44
N THR A 17 -3.96 0.47 25.24
CA THR A 17 -4.10 1.16 23.96
C THR A 17 -2.79 1.85 23.56
N LEU A 18 -2.69 2.25 22.29
CA LEU A 18 -1.54 3.02 21.80
C LEU A 18 -1.34 4.31 22.59
N ASP A 19 -2.41 5.02 22.90
CA ASP A 19 -2.38 6.27 23.65
C ASP A 19 -1.86 6.06 25.08
N GLU A 20 -2.38 5.05 25.78
CA GLU A 20 -1.94 4.71 27.14
C GLU A 20 -0.46 4.30 27.17
N ILE A 21 0.00 3.54 26.18
CA ILE A 21 1.41 3.15 26.05
C ILE A 21 2.27 4.38 25.79
N SER A 22 1.85 5.27 24.90
CA SER A 22 2.63 6.46 24.51
C SER A 22 2.75 7.46 25.65
N GLU A 23 1.65 7.70 26.38
CA GLU A 23 1.65 8.51 27.60
C GLU A 23 2.58 7.89 28.65
N ARG A 24 2.51 6.57 28.86
CA ARG A 24 3.33 5.89 29.86
C ARG A 24 4.82 5.92 29.52
N LEU A 25 5.18 5.76 28.25
CA LEU A 25 6.57 5.91 27.78
C LEU A 25 7.11 7.30 28.14
N THR A 26 6.34 8.34 27.82
CA THR A 26 6.71 9.72 28.11
C THR A 26 6.88 9.96 29.62
N MET A 27 5.96 9.44 30.45
CA MET A 27 6.08 9.52 31.91
C MET A 27 7.33 8.81 32.48
N LEU A 28 7.84 7.79 31.79
CA LEU A 28 9.06 7.07 32.16
C LEU A 28 10.35 7.74 31.65
N GLY A 29 10.23 8.89 30.99
CA GLY A 29 11.36 9.62 30.38
C GLY A 29 11.77 9.09 29.01
N LEU A 30 10.92 8.30 28.36
CA LEU A 30 11.04 7.87 26.97
C LEU A 30 10.06 8.70 26.15
N GLU A 31 10.43 9.93 25.83
CA GLU A 31 9.56 10.89 25.14
C GLU A 31 9.17 10.35 23.75
N VAL A 32 7.87 10.38 23.45
CA VAL A 32 7.34 9.99 22.14
C VAL A 32 7.28 11.24 21.26
N ASP A 33 8.15 11.31 20.26
CA ASP A 33 8.23 12.43 19.32
C ASP A 33 7.06 12.41 18.32
N ALA A 34 6.74 11.22 17.81
CA ALA A 34 5.73 11.04 16.79
C ALA A 34 5.11 9.64 16.85
N ILE A 35 3.87 9.57 16.39
CA ILE A 35 3.18 8.32 16.07
C ILE A 35 2.80 8.40 14.59
N GLU A 36 3.29 7.45 13.81
CA GLU A 36 3.12 7.39 12.37
C GLU A 36 2.14 6.26 12.01
N ASP A 37 0.97 6.65 11.48
CA ASP A 37 -0.01 5.72 10.89
C ASP A 37 0.29 5.57 9.39
N ARG A 38 0.87 4.43 9.03
CA ARG A 38 1.27 4.12 7.66
C ARG A 38 0.11 3.64 6.77
N ALA A 39 -1.03 3.30 7.35
CA ALA A 39 -2.23 2.90 6.61
C ALA A 39 -3.11 4.11 6.22
N LYS A 40 -2.90 5.25 6.87
CA LYS A 40 -3.69 6.46 6.66
C LYS A 40 -3.78 6.86 5.19
N GLY A 41 -4.99 6.85 4.64
CA GLY A 41 -5.25 7.26 3.25
C GLY A 41 -4.99 6.17 2.20
N LEU A 42 -4.66 4.95 2.64
CA LEU A 42 -4.54 3.76 1.79
C LEU A 42 -5.79 2.87 1.87
N ASP A 43 -6.82 3.35 2.54
CA ASP A 43 -8.11 2.69 2.69
C ASP A 43 -8.72 2.38 1.30
N GLY A 44 -9.19 1.14 1.14
CA GLY A 44 -9.87 0.70 -0.08
C GLY A 44 -8.95 0.22 -1.20
N PHE A 45 -7.64 0.23 -1.02
CA PHE A 45 -6.73 -0.53 -1.90
C PHE A 45 -6.75 -2.00 -1.54
N VAL A 46 -6.76 -2.86 -2.57
CA VAL A 46 -6.86 -4.31 -2.42
C VAL A 46 -5.73 -5.02 -3.14
N VAL A 47 -5.50 -6.29 -2.80
CA VAL A 47 -4.63 -7.17 -3.57
C VAL A 47 -5.26 -7.45 -4.93
N GLY A 48 -4.58 -7.08 -6.01
CA GLY A 48 -4.95 -7.42 -7.38
C GLY A 48 -3.95 -8.39 -8.02
N GLU A 49 -4.45 -9.38 -8.75
CA GLU A 49 -3.62 -10.33 -9.51
C GLU A 49 -3.74 -10.07 -11.02
N VAL A 50 -2.62 -9.93 -11.71
CA VAL A 50 -2.59 -9.82 -13.17
C VAL A 50 -2.84 -11.21 -13.77
N VAL A 51 -4.03 -11.44 -14.29
CA VAL A 51 -4.41 -12.73 -14.92
C VAL A 51 -4.10 -12.77 -16.42
N ALA A 52 -4.01 -11.61 -17.07
CA ALA A 52 -3.56 -11.50 -18.46
C ALA A 52 -2.79 -10.19 -18.66
N ALA A 53 -1.80 -10.20 -19.56
CA ALA A 53 -1.04 -9.02 -19.95
C ALA A 53 -0.74 -9.06 -21.46
N VAL A 54 -1.24 -8.08 -22.20
CA VAL A 54 -1.03 -7.97 -23.65
C VAL A 54 -0.49 -6.60 -24.02
N LYS A 55 0.36 -6.52 -25.05
CA LYS A 55 0.91 -5.23 -25.50
C LYS A 55 -0.22 -4.32 -26.01
N HIS A 56 -0.17 -3.04 -25.67
CA HIS A 56 -1.13 -2.07 -26.16
C HIS A 56 -0.99 -1.89 -27.68
N PRO A 57 -2.08 -1.95 -28.48
CA PRO A 57 -2.01 -1.88 -29.94
C PRO A 57 -1.43 -0.55 -30.44
N ASP A 58 -1.80 0.55 -29.79
CA ASP A 58 -1.38 1.91 -30.17
C ASP A 58 -0.30 2.54 -29.28
N ALA A 59 0.43 1.74 -28.47
CA ALA A 59 1.50 2.27 -27.61
C ALA A 59 2.59 1.23 -27.28
N ASP A 60 3.85 1.57 -27.56
CA ASP A 60 4.97 0.64 -27.37
C ASP A 60 5.36 0.38 -25.92
N LYS A 61 5.15 1.37 -25.05
CA LYS A 61 5.53 1.32 -23.64
C LYS A 61 4.37 0.93 -22.70
N LEU A 62 3.19 0.67 -23.25
CA LEU A 62 2.00 0.34 -22.46
C LEU A 62 1.56 -1.09 -22.73
N GLN A 63 0.95 -1.67 -21.72
CA GLN A 63 0.30 -2.97 -21.77
C GLN A 63 -1.11 -2.86 -21.21
N ILE A 64 -1.99 -3.73 -21.69
CA ILE A 64 -3.34 -3.92 -21.17
C ILE A 64 -3.25 -5.13 -20.25
N CYS A 65 -3.43 -4.89 -18.96
CA CYS A 65 -3.46 -5.90 -17.93
C CYS A 65 -4.91 -6.17 -17.56
N THR A 66 -5.33 -7.43 -17.58
CA THR A 66 -6.56 -7.86 -16.93
C THR A 66 -6.22 -8.25 -15.50
N VAL A 67 -6.81 -7.55 -14.54
CA VAL A 67 -6.52 -7.69 -13.10
C VAL A 67 -7.74 -8.25 -12.39
N ASP A 68 -7.58 -9.36 -11.66
CA ASP A 68 -8.58 -9.86 -10.72
C ASP A 68 -8.39 -9.17 -9.37
N ALA A 69 -9.43 -8.49 -8.88
CA ALA A 69 -9.45 -7.81 -7.59
C ALA A 69 -10.41 -8.48 -6.58
N GLY A 70 -10.75 -9.75 -6.79
CA GLY A 70 -11.57 -10.58 -5.91
C GLY A 70 -13.09 -10.42 -6.12
N SER A 71 -13.52 -9.32 -6.74
CA SER A 71 -14.92 -9.08 -7.14
C SER A 71 -15.14 -9.25 -8.65
N GLY A 72 -14.13 -9.73 -9.37
CA GLY A 72 -14.12 -9.89 -10.81
C GLY A 72 -12.87 -9.28 -11.45
N THR A 73 -12.77 -9.45 -12.76
CA THR A 73 -11.64 -8.97 -13.56
C THR A 73 -11.91 -7.61 -14.18
N LEU A 74 -10.91 -6.73 -14.15
CA LEU A 74 -10.96 -5.39 -14.72
C LEU A 74 -9.76 -5.18 -15.65
N ASP A 75 -10.00 -4.54 -16.79
CA ASP A 75 -8.92 -4.13 -17.67
C ASP A 75 -8.32 -2.80 -17.20
N VAL A 76 -6.99 -2.77 -17.17
CA VAL A 76 -6.16 -1.67 -16.68
C VAL A 76 -5.02 -1.47 -17.66
N VAL A 77 -4.80 -0.22 -18.08
CA VAL A 77 -3.62 0.10 -18.89
C VAL A 77 -2.47 0.40 -17.94
N CYS A 78 -1.41 -0.40 -18.03
CA CYS A 78 -0.23 -0.28 -17.17
C CYS A 78 1.02 0.04 -18.02
N GLY A 79 1.88 0.91 -17.50
CA GLY A 79 3.19 1.22 -18.10
C GLY A 79 4.38 0.67 -17.33
N ALA A 80 4.16 0.01 -16.20
CA ALA A 80 5.24 -0.52 -15.37
C ALA A 80 5.94 -1.70 -16.07
N ALA A 81 7.28 -1.72 -15.99
CA ALA A 81 8.09 -2.74 -16.64
C ALA A 81 7.90 -4.13 -16.01
N ASN A 82 7.51 -4.20 -14.74
CA ASN A 82 7.33 -5.45 -14.00
C ASN A 82 5.93 -6.05 -14.10
N ALA A 83 4.96 -5.36 -14.73
CA ALA A 83 3.61 -5.92 -14.94
C ALA A 83 3.67 -7.15 -15.85
N ARG A 84 3.28 -8.30 -15.28
CA ARG A 84 3.33 -9.63 -15.91
C ARG A 84 2.25 -10.52 -15.32
N VAL A 85 1.83 -11.55 -16.07
CA VAL A 85 0.86 -12.54 -15.59
C VAL A 85 1.36 -13.21 -14.31
N GLY A 86 0.46 -13.36 -13.32
CA GLY A 86 0.73 -13.92 -11.99
C GLY A 86 1.32 -12.93 -10.99
N LEU A 87 1.61 -11.68 -11.38
CA LEU A 87 2.00 -10.64 -10.42
C LEU A 87 0.82 -10.30 -9.53
N LYS A 88 1.02 -10.36 -8.21
CA LYS A 88 0.12 -9.81 -7.21
C LYS A 88 0.66 -8.47 -6.76
N GLY A 89 -0.17 -7.45 -6.78
CA GLY A 89 0.20 -6.10 -6.39
C GLY A 89 -0.94 -5.33 -5.76
N VAL A 90 -0.70 -4.06 -5.47
CA VAL A 90 -1.71 -3.18 -4.88
C VAL A 90 -2.57 -2.59 -6.00
N PHE A 91 -3.88 -2.83 -5.94
CA PHE A 91 -4.84 -2.36 -6.91
C PHE A 91 -5.76 -1.28 -6.33
N ALA A 92 -5.89 -0.19 -7.08
CA ALA A 92 -6.84 0.88 -6.83
C ALA A 92 -7.90 0.92 -7.94
N ALA A 93 -9.16 0.80 -7.57
CA ALA A 93 -10.27 0.88 -8.50
C ALA A 93 -10.55 2.33 -8.92
N SER A 94 -11.27 2.51 -10.04
CA SER A 94 -11.81 3.83 -10.39
C SER A 94 -12.66 4.38 -9.25
N GLY A 95 -12.44 5.65 -8.88
CA GLY A 95 -13.05 6.30 -7.73
C GLY A 95 -12.15 6.36 -6.49
N SER A 96 -11.08 5.56 -6.43
CA SER A 96 -10.10 5.63 -5.34
C SER A 96 -9.25 6.91 -5.42
N TYR A 97 -8.90 7.47 -4.28
CA TYR A 97 -7.95 8.57 -4.15
C TYR A 97 -6.53 8.03 -4.02
N ILE A 98 -5.57 8.60 -4.76
CA ILE A 98 -4.15 8.19 -4.82
C ILE A 98 -3.31 9.25 -4.13
N PRO A 99 -2.84 9.00 -2.88
CA PRO A 99 -2.15 10.01 -2.07
C PRO A 99 -0.89 10.58 -2.72
N GLY A 100 -0.03 9.73 -3.29
CA GLY A 100 1.25 10.17 -3.86
C GLY A 100 1.15 11.02 -5.12
N LEU A 101 -0.03 11.03 -5.76
CA LEU A 101 -0.33 11.84 -6.94
C LEU A 101 -1.30 13.00 -6.63
N ASP A 102 -1.92 13.00 -5.44
CA ASP A 102 -3.01 13.90 -5.07
C ASP A 102 -4.16 13.95 -6.08
N VAL A 103 -4.61 12.77 -6.55
CA VAL A 103 -5.69 12.64 -7.54
C VAL A 103 -6.69 11.54 -7.19
N THR A 104 -7.95 11.74 -7.55
CA THR A 104 -8.96 10.67 -7.56
C THR A 104 -9.04 10.02 -8.92
N LEU A 105 -8.89 8.70 -8.98
CA LEU A 105 -8.98 7.93 -10.21
C LEU A 105 -10.37 8.08 -10.83
N LYS A 106 -10.39 8.36 -12.13
CA LYS A 106 -11.61 8.33 -12.94
C LYS A 106 -11.45 7.24 -13.99
N LYS A 107 -12.57 6.68 -14.44
CA LYS A 107 -12.56 5.82 -15.63
C LYS A 107 -11.94 6.60 -16.78
N ALA A 108 -10.86 6.08 -17.34
CA ALA A 108 -10.10 6.74 -18.38
C ALA A 108 -10.08 5.87 -19.64
N LYS A 109 -10.05 6.53 -20.81
CA LYS A 109 -9.82 5.86 -22.08
C LYS A 109 -8.45 6.27 -22.60
N ILE A 110 -7.49 5.37 -22.52
CA ILE A 110 -6.11 5.60 -22.95
C ILE A 110 -6.00 5.01 -24.35
N ARG A 111 -5.84 5.89 -25.36
CA ARG A 111 -5.65 5.48 -26.76
C ARG A 111 -6.66 4.43 -27.24
N GLY A 112 -7.93 4.62 -26.89
CA GLY A 112 -9.01 3.73 -27.33
C GLY A 112 -9.34 2.57 -26.38
N VAL A 113 -8.47 2.26 -25.41
CA VAL A 113 -8.66 1.19 -24.43
C VAL A 113 -9.15 1.76 -23.11
N GLU A 114 -10.17 1.14 -22.51
CA GLU A 114 -10.67 1.54 -21.19
C GLU A 114 -9.74 1.04 -20.08
N SER A 115 -9.44 1.92 -19.12
CA SER A 115 -8.70 1.59 -17.90
C SER A 115 -9.61 1.83 -16.70
N ASN A 116 -9.90 0.76 -15.96
CA ASN A 116 -10.87 0.76 -14.86
C ASN A 116 -10.21 0.85 -13.48
N GLY A 117 -8.91 1.08 -13.41
CA GLY A 117 -8.18 1.26 -12.18
C GLY A 117 -6.70 1.52 -12.44
N MET A 118 -5.88 1.23 -11.45
CA MET A 118 -4.43 1.38 -11.47
C MET A 118 -3.79 0.35 -10.55
N LEU A 119 -2.67 -0.24 -10.99
CA LEU A 119 -1.75 -0.97 -10.12
C LEU A 119 -0.71 0.03 -9.59
N LEU A 120 -0.52 0.09 -8.28
CA LEU A 120 0.23 1.16 -7.63
C LEU A 120 1.69 0.79 -7.36
N SER A 121 2.55 1.80 -7.47
CA SER A 121 3.91 1.85 -6.92
C SER A 121 3.91 2.37 -5.47
N GLU A 122 5.01 2.19 -4.74
CA GLU A 122 5.15 2.72 -3.38
C GLU A 122 5.04 4.25 -3.35
N ARG A 123 5.58 4.94 -4.38
CA ARG A 123 5.44 6.38 -4.53
C ARG A 123 4.00 6.82 -4.68
N GLU A 124 3.20 6.12 -5.49
CA GLU A 124 1.78 6.47 -5.67
C GLU A 124 0.97 6.23 -4.39
N MET A 125 1.40 5.28 -3.57
CA MET A 125 0.88 5.08 -2.22
C MET A 125 1.42 6.09 -1.20
N GLY A 126 2.43 6.89 -1.53
CA GLY A 126 3.05 7.84 -0.60
C GLY A 126 3.89 7.19 0.49
N LEU A 127 4.36 5.95 0.26
CA LEU A 127 5.16 5.18 1.23
C LEU A 127 6.67 5.41 1.07
N SER A 128 7.14 5.69 -0.15
CA SER A 128 8.55 5.95 -0.45
C SER A 128 8.69 6.75 -1.76
N ASP A 129 9.92 7.07 -2.16
CA ASP A 129 10.20 7.68 -3.47
C ASP A 129 10.34 6.65 -4.62
N GLU A 130 10.15 5.36 -4.31
CA GLU A 130 10.32 4.25 -5.26
C GLU A 130 9.22 4.23 -6.31
N HIS A 131 9.62 4.22 -7.58
CA HIS A 131 8.73 4.42 -8.72
C HIS A 131 9.12 3.59 -9.96
N GLU A 132 10.05 2.64 -9.84
CA GLU A 132 10.48 1.80 -10.95
C GLU A 132 9.45 0.73 -11.34
N GLY A 133 8.44 0.46 -10.51
CA GLY A 133 7.40 -0.54 -10.82
C GLY A 133 6.24 -0.61 -9.84
N ILE A 134 5.35 -1.55 -10.10
CA ILE A 134 4.22 -1.91 -9.24
C ILE A 134 4.77 -2.58 -7.96
N VAL A 135 4.14 -2.30 -6.81
CA VAL A 135 4.41 -3.03 -5.56
C VAL A 135 4.15 -4.53 -5.77
N GLU A 136 5.18 -5.35 -5.60
CA GLU A 136 5.05 -6.81 -5.69
C GLU A 136 4.74 -7.39 -4.31
N LEU A 137 3.55 -7.98 -4.19
CA LEU A 137 3.08 -8.65 -2.99
C LEU A 137 3.44 -10.14 -3.01
N PRO A 138 3.46 -10.81 -1.84
CA PRO A 138 3.67 -12.25 -1.75
C PRO A 138 2.73 -13.04 -2.66
N THR A 139 3.23 -14.13 -3.26
CA THR A 139 2.43 -14.96 -4.19
C THR A 139 1.23 -15.65 -3.52
N ASP A 140 1.27 -15.84 -2.21
CA ASP A 140 0.18 -16.37 -1.39
C ASP A 140 -0.78 -15.28 -0.87
N ALA A 141 -0.55 -14.00 -1.20
CA ALA A 141 -1.45 -12.91 -0.83
C ALA A 141 -2.88 -13.17 -1.34
N PRO A 142 -3.91 -13.09 -0.48
CA PRO A 142 -5.29 -13.34 -0.88
C PRO A 142 -5.80 -12.21 -1.79
N VAL A 143 -6.21 -12.56 -3.01
CA VAL A 143 -6.77 -11.60 -3.98
C VAL A 143 -8.05 -10.97 -3.42
N GLY A 144 -8.16 -9.64 -3.54
CA GLY A 144 -9.27 -8.85 -3.00
C GLY A 144 -9.16 -8.51 -1.51
N ALA A 145 -8.16 -9.03 -0.79
CA ALA A 145 -7.94 -8.62 0.60
C ALA A 145 -7.41 -7.18 0.69
N PRO A 146 -7.60 -6.49 1.83
CA PRO A 146 -7.03 -5.15 2.03
C PRO A 146 -5.51 -5.17 1.88
N ALA A 147 -4.97 -4.30 1.03
CA ALA A 147 -3.53 -4.24 0.77
C ALA A 147 -2.75 -3.85 2.03
N ILE A 148 -3.33 -2.98 2.87
CA ILE A 148 -2.74 -2.53 4.14
C ILE A 148 -2.45 -3.69 5.10
N ASP A 149 -3.30 -4.70 5.12
CA ASP A 149 -3.17 -5.86 6.02
C ASP A 149 -2.04 -6.77 5.52
N VAL A 150 -2.02 -7.04 4.21
CA VAL A 150 -0.99 -7.88 3.58
C VAL A 150 0.40 -7.24 3.68
N MET A 151 0.47 -5.92 3.59
CA MET A 151 1.72 -5.17 3.71
C MET A 151 2.13 -4.88 5.16
N GLY A 152 1.30 -5.22 6.15
CA GLY A 152 1.56 -4.93 7.56
C GLY A 152 1.62 -3.42 7.88
N LEU A 153 0.91 -2.59 7.12
CA LEU A 153 0.92 -1.13 7.28
C LEU A 153 -0.03 -0.65 8.38
N GLY A 154 -0.95 -1.51 8.85
CA GLY A 154 -1.88 -1.20 9.93
C GLY A 154 -1.24 -1.15 11.33
N ASP A 155 0.04 -1.50 11.46
CA ASP A 155 0.76 -1.42 12.73
C ASP A 155 1.45 -0.04 12.87
N PRO A 156 1.01 0.81 13.81
CA PRO A 156 1.54 2.16 13.95
C PRO A 156 3.00 2.13 14.41
N ILE A 157 3.80 3.07 13.89
CA ILE A 157 5.18 3.28 14.32
C ILE A 157 5.22 4.34 15.41
N ILE A 158 5.82 4.00 16.54
CA ILE A 158 6.11 4.90 17.65
C ILE A 158 7.57 5.35 17.50
N ASP A 159 7.81 6.65 17.37
CA ASP A 159 9.16 7.23 17.39
C ASP A 159 9.47 7.81 18.77
N ILE A 160 10.51 7.26 19.39
CA ILE A 160 10.92 7.58 20.76
C ILE A 160 12.22 8.38 20.72
N ALA A 161 12.22 9.58 21.28
CA ALA A 161 13.43 10.37 21.51
C ALA A 161 14.31 9.68 22.57
N MET A 162 15.46 9.17 22.13
CA MET A 162 16.42 8.53 23.04
C MET A 162 17.36 9.58 23.62
N THR A 163 17.48 9.57 24.94
CA THR A 163 18.47 10.37 25.66
C THR A 163 19.84 9.69 25.61
N PRO A 164 20.99 10.41 25.62
CA PRO A 164 22.32 9.80 25.44
C PRO A 164 22.71 8.74 26.49
N ASN A 165 22.03 8.70 27.63
CA ASN A 165 22.25 7.76 28.72
C ASN A 165 21.30 6.54 28.70
N ARG A 166 20.63 6.32 27.56
CA ARG A 166 19.70 5.23 27.30
C ARG A 166 19.94 4.64 25.92
#